data_AF-A0A5N6F228-F1
#
_entry.id   AF-A0A5N6F228-F1
#
_cell.length_a   1.000
_cell.length_b   1.000
_cell.length_c   1.000
_cell.angle_alpha   90.00
_cell.angle_beta   90.00
_cell.angle_gamma   90.00
#
_symmetry.space_group_name_H-M   'P 1'
#
loop_
_entity.id
_entity.type
_entity.pdbx_description
1 polymer ?
#
loop_
_entity_poly.entity_id
_entity_poly.type
_entity_poly.pdbx_seq_one_letter_code
_entity_poly.pdbx_strand_id
1 'polypeptide(L)'
;MSNIFDQLIAEGELEPTVVVMPSYNGLGADISRNTTAIRDNFMRYLFPHIQSTYAVSSEPDRRAFAGLSLGSALTYEMYINATSYFGYFGLFSGAMQGTPALGYINKSMVAKNADLANRDLFISFGAFDVAFDDCRNMQNALDSLGIHYVTRLVPYGAHYKNTWQDSLWHFLRIVLWKGKPVTLQSGHGVQ
;
A
#
# COMPACT_ATOMS: atom_id res chain seq x y z
N MET A 1 11.37 -16.10 -10.97
CA MET A 1 10.48 -15.37 -10.03
C MET A 1 9.36 -14.61 -10.77
N SER A 2 8.84 -15.13 -11.88
CA SER A 2 7.95 -14.35 -12.77
C SER A 2 6.46 -14.63 -12.60
N ASN A 3 6.04 -15.47 -11.65
CA ASN A 3 4.69 -16.05 -11.68
C ASN A 3 3.95 -15.97 -10.33
N ILE A 4 4.21 -14.98 -9.47
CA ILE A 4 3.53 -14.88 -8.16
C ILE A 4 2.00 -14.81 -8.34
N PHE A 5 1.52 -13.92 -9.23
CA PHE A 5 0.10 -13.77 -9.50
C PHE A 5 -0.48 -15.03 -10.15
N ASP A 6 0.15 -15.55 -11.20
CA ASP A 6 -0.32 -16.74 -11.90
C ASP A 6 -0.41 -17.96 -10.97
N GLN A 7 0.56 -18.13 -10.08
CA GLN A 7 0.56 -19.20 -9.10
C GLN A 7 -0.62 -19.05 -8.12
N LEU A 8 -0.80 -17.87 -7.52
CA LEU A 8 -1.88 -17.65 -6.57
C LEU A 8 -3.26 -17.76 -7.24
N ILE A 9 -3.39 -17.37 -8.51
CA ILE A 9 -4.62 -17.53 -9.29
C ILE A 9 -4.87 -19.02 -9.59
N ALA A 10 -3.84 -19.76 -10.02
CA ALA A 10 -3.95 -21.19 -10.31
C ALA A 10 -4.28 -22.02 -9.05
N GLU A 11 -3.79 -21.61 -7.89
CA GLU A 11 -4.06 -22.22 -6.59
C GLU A 11 -5.41 -21.76 -5.99
N GLY A 12 -6.11 -20.80 -6.61
CA GLY A 12 -7.39 -20.27 -6.14
C GLY A 12 -7.27 -19.35 -4.91
N GLU A 13 -6.06 -18.92 -4.57
CA GLU A 13 -5.79 -18.03 -3.44
C GLU A 13 -6.00 -16.54 -3.78
N LEU A 14 -5.96 -16.20 -5.07
CA LEU A 14 -6.21 -14.86 -5.60
C LEU A 14 -7.22 -14.91 -6.76
N GLU A 15 -8.19 -14.00 -6.75
CA GLU A 15 -9.10 -13.83 -7.89
C GLU A 15 -8.37 -13.30 -9.13
N PRO A 16 -8.79 -13.65 -10.37
CA PRO A 16 -8.23 -13.08 -11.58
C PRO A 16 -8.16 -11.54 -11.51
N THR A 17 -6.94 -11.00 -11.54
CA THR A 17 -6.67 -9.59 -11.22
C THR A 17 -5.91 -8.91 -12.36
N VAL A 18 -6.35 -7.72 -12.76
CA VAL A 18 -5.58 -6.85 -13.67
C VAL A 18 -4.54 -6.09 -12.86
N VAL A 19 -3.26 -6.25 -13.19
CA VAL A 19 -2.14 -5.57 -12.53
C VAL A 19 -1.60 -4.48 -13.44
N VAL A 20 -1.59 -3.24 -12.95
CA VAL A 20 -1.05 -2.08 -13.67
C VAL A 20 0.22 -1.63 -12.95
N MET A 21 1.36 -1.63 -13.66
CA MET A 21 2.66 -1.20 -13.14
C MET A 21 3.14 0.06 -13.87
N PRO A 22 2.57 1.24 -13.55
CA PRO A 22 2.89 2.46 -14.26
C PRO A 22 4.28 2.98 -13.86
N SER A 23 4.92 3.69 -14.79
CA SER A 23 6.06 4.55 -14.47
C SER A 23 5.54 5.91 -14.00
N TYR A 24 6.22 6.50 -13.01
CA TYR A 24 6.03 7.90 -12.64
C TYR A 24 7.10 8.83 -13.26
N ASN A 25 8.06 8.27 -14.00
CA ASN A 25 9.09 9.06 -14.67
C ASN A 25 8.47 9.95 -15.75
N GLY A 26 8.92 11.20 -15.85
CA GLY A 26 8.44 12.14 -16.86
C GLY A 26 7.14 12.87 -16.52
N LEU A 27 6.58 12.67 -15.33
CA LEU A 27 5.38 13.40 -14.87
C LEU A 27 5.66 14.80 -14.30
N GLY A 28 6.89 15.32 -14.47
CA GLY A 28 7.30 16.62 -13.90
C GLY A 28 7.36 16.66 -12.37
N ALA A 29 7.17 15.50 -11.72
CA ALA A 29 7.18 15.33 -10.28
C ALA A 29 8.11 14.17 -9.94
N ASP A 30 9.09 14.46 -9.08
CA ASP A 30 9.88 13.43 -8.41
C ASP A 30 9.04 12.92 -7.24
N ILE A 31 8.84 11.60 -7.13
CA ILE A 31 8.08 11.00 -6.02
C ILE A 31 8.69 11.32 -4.65
N SER A 32 9.99 11.60 -4.59
CA SER A 32 10.66 12.10 -3.38
C SER A 32 10.29 13.55 -3.05
N ARG A 33 9.74 14.31 -4.01
CA ARG A 33 9.46 15.76 -3.88
C ARG A 33 7.98 16.12 -3.99
N ASN A 34 7.16 15.34 -4.69
CA ASN A 34 5.76 15.67 -4.94
C ASN A 34 4.88 14.45 -5.28
N THR A 35 4.54 13.65 -4.26
CA THR A 35 3.58 12.54 -4.37
C THR A 35 2.20 13.00 -4.82
N THR A 36 1.77 14.20 -4.40
CA THR A 36 0.45 14.77 -4.72
C THR A 36 0.27 15.01 -6.23
N ALA A 37 1.26 15.57 -6.92
CA ALA A 37 1.19 15.77 -8.37
C ALA A 37 1.11 14.43 -9.13
N ILE A 38 1.83 13.40 -8.67
CA ILE A 38 1.76 12.06 -9.27
C ILE A 38 0.37 11.45 -9.03
N ARG A 39 -0.16 11.55 -7.81
CA ARG A 39 -1.54 11.13 -7.47
C ARG A 39 -2.55 11.81 -8.39
N ASP A 40 -2.50 13.13 -8.51
CA ASP A 40 -3.45 13.89 -9.32
C ASP A 40 -3.35 13.53 -10.81
N ASN A 41 -2.13 13.29 -11.31
CA ASN A 41 -1.93 12.79 -12.67
C ASN A 41 -2.57 11.41 -12.86
N PHE A 42 -2.34 10.48 -11.94
CA PHE A 42 -2.92 9.13 -12.03
C PHE A 42 -4.45 9.17 -11.96
N MET A 43 -5.01 9.94 -11.03
CA MET A 43 -6.46 10.13 -10.89
C MET A 43 -7.09 10.74 -12.14
N ARG A 44 -6.39 11.67 -12.80
CA ARG A 44 -6.91 12.39 -13.97
C ARG A 44 -6.75 11.63 -15.29
N TYR A 45 -5.66 10.88 -15.45
CA TYR A 45 -5.28 10.32 -16.76
C TYR A 45 -5.16 8.80 -16.73
N LEU A 46 -4.32 8.25 -15.84
CA LEU A 46 -4.01 6.82 -15.85
C LEU A 46 -5.25 5.98 -15.53
N PHE A 47 -5.90 6.28 -14.42
CA PHE A 47 -7.00 5.49 -13.91
C PHE A 47 -8.23 5.49 -14.85
N PRO A 48 -8.69 6.64 -15.37
CA PRO A 48 -9.72 6.65 -16.41
C PRO A 48 -9.33 5.87 -17.68
N HIS A 49 -8.07 5.97 -18.12
CA HIS A 49 -7.60 5.24 -19.29
C HIS A 49 -7.63 3.72 -19.08
N ILE A 50 -7.23 3.23 -17.91
CA ILE A 50 -7.33 1.80 -17.59
C ILE A 50 -8.79 1.35 -17.57
N GLN A 51 -9.69 2.13 -16.96
CA GLN A 51 -11.12 1.81 -16.92
C GLN A 51 -11.79 1.78 -18.31
N SER A 52 -11.36 2.63 -19.23
CA SER A 52 -11.91 2.64 -20.61
C SER A 52 -11.30 1.56 -21.50
N THR A 53 -10.11 1.06 -21.16
CA THR A 53 -9.37 0.09 -21.98
C THR A 53 -9.58 -1.35 -21.52
N TYR A 54 -9.74 -1.57 -20.22
CA TYR A 54 -9.85 -2.90 -19.61
C TYR A 54 -11.13 -3.04 -18.79
N ALA A 55 -11.67 -4.26 -18.74
CA ALA A 55 -12.84 -4.59 -17.91
C ALA A 55 -12.44 -4.67 -16.42
N VAL A 56 -12.25 -3.52 -15.78
CA VAL A 56 -11.90 -3.39 -14.36
C VAL A 56 -13.03 -2.77 -13.56
N SER A 57 -13.14 -3.14 -12.28
CA SER A 57 -14.20 -2.59 -11.41
C SER A 57 -14.00 -1.10 -11.12
N SER A 58 -15.10 -0.38 -10.90
CA SER A 58 -15.15 0.97 -10.32
C SER A 58 -15.13 0.99 -8.80
N GLU A 59 -15.44 -0.14 -8.15
CA GLU A 59 -15.66 -0.20 -6.72
C GLU A 59 -14.35 -0.14 -5.95
N PRO A 60 -14.23 0.71 -4.91
CA PRO A 60 -13.02 0.78 -4.09
C PRO A 60 -12.67 -0.57 -3.47
N ASP A 61 -13.68 -1.35 -3.09
CA ASP A 61 -13.55 -2.69 -2.52
C ASP A 61 -13.04 -3.75 -3.52
N ARG A 62 -12.83 -3.36 -4.78
CA ARG A 62 -12.24 -4.17 -5.85
C ARG A 62 -11.03 -3.48 -6.47
N ARG A 63 -10.39 -2.56 -5.73
CA ARG A 63 -9.21 -1.81 -6.15
C ARG A 63 -8.16 -1.77 -5.06
N ALA A 64 -6.92 -2.00 -5.46
CA ALA A 64 -5.76 -1.92 -4.59
C ALA A 64 -4.68 -1.01 -5.17
N PHE A 65 -3.94 -0.36 -4.28
CA PHE A 65 -2.73 0.37 -4.63
C PHE A 65 -1.60 -0.08 -3.72
N ALA A 66 -0.47 -0.50 -4.30
CA ALA A 66 0.67 -0.96 -3.52
C ALA A 66 1.98 -0.49 -4.15
N GLY A 67 2.99 -0.31 -3.32
CA GLY A 67 4.27 0.21 -3.76
C GLY A 67 5.38 -0.09 -2.76
N LEU A 68 6.59 -0.18 -3.30
CA LEU A 68 7.81 -0.45 -2.55
C LEU A 68 8.68 0.81 -2.43
N SER A 69 9.38 0.98 -1.32
CA SER A 69 10.31 2.11 -1.11
C SER A 69 9.63 3.45 -1.38
N LEU A 70 10.12 4.25 -2.35
CA LEU A 70 9.46 5.48 -2.80
C LEU A 70 8.01 5.27 -3.26
N GLY A 71 7.69 4.13 -3.88
CA GLY A 71 6.33 3.76 -4.23
C GLY A 71 5.42 3.57 -3.01
N SER A 72 5.99 3.22 -1.84
CA SER A 72 5.25 3.18 -0.57
C SER A 72 4.81 4.58 -0.14
N ALA A 73 5.64 5.61 -0.36
CA ALA A 73 5.28 7.00 -0.07
C ALA A 73 4.10 7.49 -0.94
N LEU A 74 4.08 7.13 -2.24
CA LEU A 74 2.90 7.38 -3.09
C LEU A 74 1.70 6.54 -2.67
N THR A 75 1.91 5.30 -2.22
CA THR A 75 0.81 4.46 -1.70
C THR A 75 0.21 5.09 -0.45
N TYR A 76 1.02 5.70 0.42
CA TYR A 76 0.52 6.45 1.56
C TYR A 76 -0.24 7.72 1.16
N GLU A 77 0.27 8.48 0.18
CA GLU A 77 -0.46 9.63 -0.39
C GLU A 77 -1.84 9.21 -0.90
N MET A 78 -1.93 8.06 -1.57
CA MET A 78 -3.18 7.45 -2.02
C MET A 78 -4.05 6.99 -0.85
N TYR A 79 -3.47 6.39 0.19
CA TYR A 79 -4.19 5.99 1.39
C TYR A 79 -4.85 7.19 2.08
N ILE A 80 -4.11 8.27 2.30
CA ILE A 80 -4.63 9.46 2.97
C ILE A 80 -5.73 10.16 2.16
N ASN A 81 -5.61 10.19 0.83
CA ASN A 81 -6.41 11.10 -0.01
C ASN A 81 -7.31 10.42 -1.06
N ALA A 82 -7.22 9.10 -1.25
CA ALA A 82 -7.93 8.38 -2.31
C ALA A 82 -8.64 7.12 -1.78
N THR A 83 -9.09 7.12 -0.52
CA THR A 83 -9.89 6.04 0.08
C THR A 83 -11.24 5.80 -0.61
N SER A 84 -11.76 6.80 -1.34
CA SER A 84 -12.94 6.68 -2.19
C SER A 84 -12.66 6.01 -3.54
N TYR A 85 -11.40 5.77 -3.88
CA TYR A 85 -10.99 5.11 -5.12
C TYR A 85 -10.39 3.72 -4.87
N PHE A 86 -9.67 3.54 -3.75
CA PHE A 86 -8.97 2.30 -3.41
C PHE A 86 -9.40 1.79 -2.05
N GLY A 87 -9.49 0.46 -1.96
CA GLY A 87 -9.90 -0.24 -0.76
C GLY A 87 -8.77 -0.89 0.02
N TYR A 88 -7.69 -1.23 -0.66
CA TYR A 88 -6.56 -1.98 -0.13
C TYR A 88 -5.26 -1.26 -0.45
N PHE A 89 -4.39 -1.10 0.53
CA PHE A 89 -3.14 -0.37 0.42
C PHE A 89 -1.96 -1.23 0.89
N GLY A 90 -0.94 -1.40 0.04
CA GLY A 90 0.25 -2.19 0.34
C GLY A 90 1.51 -1.33 0.41
N LEU A 91 2.02 -1.09 1.61
CA LEU A 91 3.23 -0.31 1.88
C LEU A 91 4.39 -1.27 2.13
N PHE A 92 5.30 -1.40 1.17
CA PHE A 92 6.44 -2.32 1.25
C PHE A 92 7.75 -1.53 1.45
N SER A 93 8.50 -1.85 2.50
CA SER A 93 9.78 -1.22 2.87
C SER A 93 9.78 0.30 2.73
N GLY A 94 8.75 0.94 3.26
CA GLY A 94 8.64 2.38 3.15
C GLY A 94 7.72 2.99 4.17
N ALA A 95 8.31 3.87 4.96
CA ALA A 95 7.73 5.08 5.57
C ALA A 95 8.95 6.04 5.72
N MET A 96 8.89 7.31 5.31
CA MET A 96 8.50 8.57 5.98
C MET A 96 9.53 9.35 6.78
N GLN A 97 10.74 8.87 7.10
CA GLN A 97 11.80 9.84 7.43
C GLN A 97 12.21 10.57 6.16
N GLY A 98 11.81 11.83 6.08
CA GLY A 98 12.32 12.83 5.14
C GLY A 98 11.39 13.20 3.99
N THR A 99 10.40 12.39 3.62
CA THR A 99 9.55 12.60 2.44
C THR A 99 8.26 11.77 2.58
N PRO A 100 7.09 12.38 2.90
CA PRO A 100 6.52 13.56 2.24
C PRO A 100 6.07 14.65 3.23
N ALA A 101 5.59 15.78 2.72
CA ALA A 101 5.06 16.92 3.47
C ALA A 101 3.97 16.59 4.52
N LEU A 102 3.41 15.38 4.50
CA LEU A 102 2.30 14.94 5.35
C LEU A 102 2.72 14.47 6.75
N GLY A 103 3.91 13.87 6.91
CA GLY A 103 4.28 13.14 8.13
C GLY A 103 3.40 11.91 8.41
N TYR A 104 3.56 11.31 9.59
CA TYR A 104 2.76 10.15 10.02
C TYR A 104 1.28 10.50 10.22
N ILE A 105 0.43 9.49 10.06
CA ILE A 105 -1.01 9.62 10.23
C ILE A 105 -1.33 10.11 11.64
N ASN A 106 -2.27 11.05 11.75
CA ASN A 106 -2.63 11.69 13.01
C ASN A 106 -4.12 12.01 13.05
N LYS A 107 -4.61 12.45 14.23
CA LYS A 107 -6.03 12.74 14.47
C LYS A 107 -6.63 13.74 13.48
N SER A 108 -5.85 14.72 13.00
CA SER A 108 -6.36 15.72 12.05
C SER A 108 -6.61 15.14 10.66
N MET A 109 -5.80 14.17 10.24
CA MET A 109 -6.00 13.45 8.98
C MET A 109 -7.23 12.55 9.05
N VAL A 110 -7.39 11.81 10.16
CA VAL A 110 -8.57 10.96 10.41
C VAL A 110 -9.85 11.80 10.47
N ALA A 111 -9.82 12.97 11.11
CA ALA A 111 -10.96 13.88 11.13
C ALA A 111 -11.36 14.40 9.74
N LYS A 112 -10.40 14.55 8.81
CA LYS A 112 -10.67 14.95 7.42
C LYS A 112 -11.15 13.79 6.55
N ASN A 113 -10.76 12.56 6.88
CA ASN A 113 -11.09 11.36 6.14
C ASN A 113 -11.35 10.20 7.10
N ALA A 114 -12.60 10.09 7.56
CA ALA A 114 -13.01 9.03 8.49
C ALA A 114 -12.90 7.62 7.90
N ASP A 115 -12.89 7.51 6.56
CA ASP A 115 -12.75 6.23 5.87
C ASP A 115 -11.38 5.58 6.06
N LEU A 116 -10.37 6.30 6.54
CA LEU A 116 -9.03 5.74 6.77
C LEU A 116 -9.05 4.51 7.68
N ALA A 117 -9.96 4.45 8.65
CA ALA A 117 -10.14 3.30 9.54
C ALA A 117 -10.88 2.12 8.88
N ASN A 118 -11.50 2.32 7.70
CA ASN A 118 -12.33 1.35 6.98
C ASN A 118 -11.65 0.84 5.70
N ARG A 119 -10.34 1.05 5.55
CA ARG A 119 -9.55 0.55 4.41
C ARG A 119 -8.49 -0.42 4.93
N ASP A 120 -8.22 -1.46 4.14
CA ASP A 120 -7.20 -2.43 4.49
C ASP A 120 -5.82 -1.85 4.20
N LEU A 121 -4.97 -1.90 5.22
CA LEU A 121 -3.60 -1.42 5.16
C LEU A 121 -2.66 -2.58 5.45
N PHE A 122 -1.69 -2.81 4.58
CA PHE A 122 -0.64 -3.80 4.78
C PHE A 122 0.71 -3.10 4.82
N ILE A 123 1.48 -3.33 5.89
CA ILE A 123 2.80 -2.73 6.11
C ILE A 123 3.82 -3.85 6.23
N SER A 124 4.77 -3.91 5.31
CA SER A 124 5.84 -4.92 5.33
C SER A 124 7.20 -4.28 5.16
N PHE A 125 8.21 -4.85 5.80
CA PHE A 125 9.60 -4.39 5.73
C PHE A 125 10.53 -5.49 6.22
N GLY A 126 11.80 -5.42 5.85
CA GLY A 126 12.81 -6.35 6.34
C GLY A 126 13.32 -6.00 7.75
N ALA A 127 13.77 -7.00 8.50
CA ALA A 127 14.39 -6.79 9.82
C ALA A 127 15.70 -6.00 9.78
N PHE A 128 16.38 -5.99 8.63
CA PHE A 128 17.61 -5.22 8.37
C PHE A 128 17.38 -4.10 7.34
N ASP A 129 16.13 -3.70 7.15
CA ASP A 129 15.75 -2.68 6.18
C ASP A 129 16.10 -1.28 6.70
N VAL A 130 16.59 -0.42 5.81
CA VAL A 130 16.85 1.00 6.14
C VAL A 130 15.57 1.75 6.52
N ALA A 131 14.41 1.25 6.07
CA ALA A 131 13.10 1.79 6.39
C ALA A 131 12.47 1.19 7.67
N PHE A 132 13.21 0.36 8.43
CA PHE A 132 12.67 -0.35 9.60
C PHE A 132 12.05 0.60 10.61
N ASP A 133 12.82 1.59 11.09
CA ASP A 133 12.37 2.52 12.13
C ASP A 133 11.13 3.31 11.69
N ASP A 134 11.09 3.71 10.41
CA ASP A 134 9.97 4.46 9.89
C ASP A 134 8.70 3.63 9.78
N CYS A 135 8.83 2.39 9.33
CA CYS A 135 7.69 1.49 9.28
C CYS A 135 7.15 1.21 10.69
N ARG A 136 8.04 1.08 11.69
CA ARG A 136 7.67 0.97 13.11
C ARG A 136 7.00 2.23 13.63
N ASN A 137 7.48 3.40 13.26
CA ASN A 137 6.86 4.68 13.66
C ASN A 137 5.48 4.87 13.04
N MET A 138 5.29 4.46 11.79
CA MET A 138 3.96 4.45 11.17
C MET A 138 3.01 3.50 11.92
N GLN A 139 3.47 2.30 12.25
CA GLN A 139 2.69 1.34 13.04
C GLN A 139 2.27 1.92 14.39
N ASN A 140 3.20 2.54 15.12
CA ASN A 140 2.89 3.21 16.38
C ASN A 140 1.85 4.33 16.20
N ALA A 141 1.92 5.08 15.10
CA ALA A 141 0.95 6.14 14.81
C ALA A 141 -0.45 5.57 14.54
N LEU A 142 -0.55 4.48 13.78
CA LEU A 142 -1.81 3.77 13.54
C LEU A 142 -2.39 3.17 14.82
N ASP A 143 -1.55 2.54 15.64
CA ASP A 143 -1.91 2.00 16.95
C ASP A 143 -2.48 3.10 17.87
N SER A 144 -1.84 4.28 17.91
CA SER A 144 -2.29 5.41 18.72
C SER A 144 -3.67 5.97 18.32
N LEU A 145 -4.12 5.65 17.09
CA LEU A 145 -5.40 6.06 16.53
C LEU A 145 -6.43 4.92 16.51
N GLY A 146 -6.05 3.71 16.91
CA GLY A 146 -6.88 2.52 16.82
C GLY A 146 -7.20 2.10 15.39
N ILE A 147 -6.34 2.42 14.41
CA ILE A 147 -6.51 2.04 13.01
C ILE A 147 -5.89 0.67 12.79
N HIS A 148 -6.68 -0.26 12.27
CA HIS A 148 -6.22 -1.61 11.98
C HIS A 148 -5.28 -1.65 10.76
N TYR A 149 -4.24 -2.47 10.84
CA TYR A 149 -3.37 -2.80 9.73
C TYR A 149 -2.87 -4.25 9.85
N VAL A 150 -2.47 -4.82 8.73
CA VAL A 150 -1.78 -6.11 8.66
C VAL A 150 -0.27 -5.87 8.50
N THR A 151 0.58 -6.60 9.20
CA THR A 151 2.04 -6.48 9.04
C THR A 151 2.77 -7.75 8.69
N ARG A 152 3.88 -7.58 7.97
CA ARG A 152 4.83 -8.63 7.65
C ARG A 152 6.26 -8.11 7.85
N LEU A 153 6.87 -8.46 8.97
CA LEU A 153 8.31 -8.31 9.18
C LEU A 153 9.04 -9.47 8.49
N VAL A 154 9.85 -9.19 7.46
CA VAL A 154 10.62 -10.20 6.72
C VAL A 154 11.91 -10.50 7.49
N PRO A 155 12.09 -11.69 8.12
CA PRO A 155 13.13 -11.90 9.14
C PRO A 155 14.57 -11.69 8.67
N TYR A 156 14.87 -12.10 7.44
CA TYR A 156 16.18 -11.90 6.82
C TYR A 156 16.16 -10.82 5.73
N GLY A 157 15.07 -10.04 5.66
CA GLY A 157 14.87 -9.01 4.66
C GLY A 157 15.70 -7.75 4.96
N ALA A 158 16.18 -7.11 3.90
CA ALA A 158 16.64 -5.72 3.92
C ALA A 158 16.02 -4.95 2.74
N HIS A 159 16.57 -3.80 2.36
CA HIS A 159 16.01 -2.94 1.31
C HIS A 159 16.30 -3.45 -0.11
N TYR A 160 15.74 -4.61 -0.48
CA TYR A 160 16.00 -5.27 -1.76
C TYR A 160 14.80 -6.09 -2.27
N LYS A 161 14.92 -6.53 -3.53
CA LYS A 161 13.84 -7.19 -4.29
C LYS A 161 13.21 -8.42 -3.62
N ASN A 162 13.99 -9.33 -3.06
CA ASN A 162 13.46 -10.54 -2.45
C ASN A 162 12.56 -10.22 -1.23
N THR A 163 12.87 -9.18 -0.45
CA THR A 163 11.98 -8.68 0.61
C THR A 163 10.62 -8.29 0.02
N TRP A 164 10.62 -7.49 -1.04
CA TRP A 164 9.38 -7.02 -1.68
C TRP A 164 8.58 -8.13 -2.36
N GLN A 165 9.24 -9.20 -2.80
CA GLN A 165 8.55 -10.37 -3.33
C GLN A 165 7.83 -11.16 -2.22
N ASP A 166 8.46 -11.31 -1.05
CA ASP A 166 7.79 -11.87 0.13
C ASP A 166 6.62 -10.98 0.58
N SER A 167 6.83 -9.66 0.64
CA SER A 167 5.79 -8.68 0.97
C SER A 167 4.62 -8.76 0.00
N LEU A 168 4.89 -8.78 -1.31
CA LEU A 168 3.86 -8.86 -2.34
C LEU A 168 3.08 -10.17 -2.24
N TRP A 169 3.77 -11.30 -2.10
CA TRP A 169 3.10 -12.60 -1.98
C TRP A 169 2.16 -12.64 -0.77
N HIS A 170 2.58 -12.14 0.39
CA HIS A 170 1.71 -12.06 1.57
C HIS A 170 0.56 -11.10 1.34
N PHE A 171 0.81 -9.88 0.84
CA PHE A 171 -0.25 -8.92 0.56
C PHE A 171 -1.36 -9.49 -0.34
N LEU A 172 -0.97 -10.14 -1.44
CA LEU A 172 -1.91 -10.76 -2.37
C LEU A 172 -2.69 -11.90 -1.73
N ARG A 173 -2.03 -12.73 -0.92
CA ARG A 173 -2.60 -13.95 -0.37
C ARG A 173 -3.51 -13.70 0.83
N ILE A 174 -3.12 -12.81 1.74
CA ILE A 174 -3.80 -12.66 3.05
C ILE A 174 -4.57 -11.36 3.21
N VAL A 175 -4.36 -10.37 2.34
CA VAL A 175 -5.07 -9.08 2.44
C VAL A 175 -5.97 -8.84 1.24
N LEU A 176 -5.45 -9.00 0.03
CA LEU A 176 -6.16 -8.62 -1.18
C LEU A 176 -7.43 -9.47 -1.39
N TRP A 177 -8.57 -8.78 -1.54
CA TRP A 177 -9.90 -9.37 -1.76
C TRP A 177 -10.45 -10.25 -0.62
N LYS A 178 -9.91 -10.15 0.60
CA LYS A 178 -10.33 -11.00 1.73
C LYS A 178 -11.48 -10.44 2.59
N GLY A 179 -12.13 -9.38 2.12
CA GLY A 179 -13.21 -8.71 2.86
C GLY A 179 -12.67 -7.76 3.94
N LYS A 180 -13.40 -6.66 4.16
CA LYS A 180 -12.97 -5.53 5.00
C LYS A 180 -13.63 -5.52 6.38
N PRO A 181 -12.91 -5.07 7.43
CA PRO A 181 -11.45 -5.07 7.52
C PRO A 181 -10.95 -6.50 7.69
N VAL A 182 -9.79 -6.83 7.12
CA VAL A 182 -9.16 -8.14 7.35
C VAL A 182 -8.86 -8.28 8.85
N THR A 183 -9.56 -9.17 9.54
CA THR A 183 -9.44 -9.36 11.00
C THR A 183 -8.23 -10.19 11.43
N LEU A 184 -7.29 -10.47 10.51
CA LEU A 184 -6.01 -11.09 10.85
C LEU A 184 -5.22 -10.11 11.71
N GLN A 185 -5.34 -10.24 13.03
CA GLN A 185 -4.64 -9.40 13.98
C GLN A 185 -3.14 -9.37 13.67
N SER A 186 -2.65 -8.18 13.36
CA SER A 186 -1.24 -7.85 13.62
C SER A 186 -1.15 -6.42 14.13
N GLY A 187 -1.80 -6.23 15.28
CA GLY A 187 -1.78 -5.01 16.06
C GLY A 187 -1.95 -5.40 17.53
N HIS A 188 -0.88 -5.94 18.12
CA HIS A 188 -0.52 -5.97 19.54
C HIS A 188 0.81 -6.71 19.63
N GLY A 189 1.93 -5.97 19.62
CA GLY A 189 3.26 -6.46 20.02
C GLY A 189 3.70 -7.80 19.42
N VAL A 190 4.31 -7.76 18.23
CA VAL A 190 5.29 -8.80 17.91
C VAL A 190 6.53 -8.47 18.74
N GLN A 191 6.69 -9.15 19.87
CA GLN A 191 7.99 -9.33 20.53
C GLN A 191 8.90 -10.19 19.66
#